data_AF-A0A7S4T9P1-F1
#
_entry.id   AF-A0A7S4T9P1-F1
#
_cell.length_a   1.000
_cell.length_b   1.000
_cell.length_c   1.000
_cell.angle_alpha   90.00
_cell.angle_beta   90.00
_cell.angle_gamma   90.00
#
_symmetry.space_group_name_H-M   'P 1'
#
loop_
_entity.id
_entity.type
_entity.pdbx_description
1 polymer ?
#
loop_
_entity_poly.entity_id
_entity_poly.type
_entity_poly.pdbx_seq_one_letter_code
_entity_poly.pdbx_strand_id
1 'polypeptide(L)'
;QAILAQAARTSTDHITRERAMRRSMELALLPLLLTLAWAGPPKVCSPDSCSSDGMSLFQRRSHQTNPVPALAEDVDAVHFIYTVGCNHYQLVQAVVLDHTWREAGNAGRLTRVVVNCEDEKSRAMLGTSPLEGDERYAVFFSHGDLMEVPGKKDHYPARGRPYAIMQWMKAASPREPVVA
;
A
#
# COMPACT_ATOMS: atom_id res chain seq x y z
N GLN A 1 -28.70 -10.53 50.71
CA GLN A 1 -29.32 -9.24 50.28
C GLN A 1 -28.30 -8.21 49.76
N ALA A 2 -27.02 -8.23 50.18
CA ALA A 2 -26.00 -7.27 49.71
C ALA A 2 -25.62 -7.38 48.21
N ILE A 3 -25.62 -8.60 47.63
CA ILE A 3 -25.15 -8.84 46.25
C ILE A 3 -26.09 -8.21 45.20
N LEU A 4 -27.41 -8.22 45.45
CA LEU A 4 -28.39 -7.61 44.54
C LEU A 4 -28.28 -6.08 44.51
N ALA A 5 -27.91 -5.45 45.63
CA ALA A 5 -27.71 -4.01 45.71
C ALA A 5 -26.43 -3.55 44.98
N GLN A 6 -25.41 -4.42 44.87
CA GLN A 6 -24.19 -4.13 44.13
C GLN A 6 -24.45 -4.14 42.61
N ALA A 7 -25.19 -5.14 42.11
CA ALA A 7 -25.50 -5.29 40.69
C ALA A 7 -26.42 -4.18 40.15
N ALA A 8 -27.33 -3.67 40.98
CA ALA A 8 -28.19 -2.54 40.60
C ALA A 8 -27.39 -1.24 40.40
N ARG A 9 -26.39 -0.98 41.25
CA ARG A 9 -25.54 0.23 41.16
C ARG A 9 -24.68 0.25 39.91
N THR A 10 -24.05 -0.88 39.57
CA THR A 10 -23.21 -0.99 38.38
C THR A 10 -24.00 -0.81 37.07
N SER A 11 -25.26 -1.24 37.05
CA SER A 11 -26.15 -1.08 35.90
C SER A 11 -26.55 0.39 35.69
N THR A 12 -26.92 1.10 36.76
CA THR A 12 -27.23 2.54 36.68
C THR A 12 -26.04 3.40 36.30
N ASP A 13 -24.82 3.05 36.73
CA ASP A 13 -23.61 3.79 36.35
C ASP A 13 -23.28 3.63 34.86
N HIS A 14 -23.51 2.44 34.29
CA HIS A 14 -23.29 2.19 32.86
C HIS A 14 -24.27 2.99 31.99
N ILE A 15 -25.56 3.01 32.36
CA ILE A 15 -26.60 3.72 31.62
C ILE A 15 -26.38 5.25 31.68
N THR A 16 -25.95 5.77 32.83
CA THR A 16 -25.66 7.20 32.99
C THR A 16 -24.46 7.61 32.13
N ARG A 17 -23.43 6.76 32.04
CA ARG A 17 -22.22 7.02 31.25
C ARG A 17 -22.48 7.01 29.75
N GLU A 18 -23.34 6.11 29.26
CA GLU A 18 -23.76 6.09 27.85
C GLU A 18 -24.58 7.32 27.46
N ARG A 19 -25.49 7.78 28.34
CA ARG A 19 -26.26 9.01 28.10
C ARG A 19 -25.37 10.26 28.09
N ALA A 20 -24.33 10.31 28.93
CA ALA A 20 -23.35 11.41 28.94
C ALA A 20 -22.50 11.44 27.65
N MET A 21 -22.09 10.28 27.13
CA MET A 21 -21.34 10.20 25.86
C MET A 21 -22.20 10.59 24.65
N ARG A 22 -23.47 10.16 24.57
CA ARG A 22 -24.37 10.55 23.47
C ARG A 22 -24.61 12.06 23.41
N ARG A 23 -24.80 12.71 24.57
CA ARG A 23 -24.95 14.18 24.64
C ARG A 23 -23.68 14.94 24.23
N SER A 24 -22.50 14.40 24.57
CA SER A 24 -21.23 15.00 24.17
C SER A 24 -20.97 14.88 22.66
N MET A 25 -21.44 13.80 22.04
CA MET A 25 -21.33 13.60 20.59
C MET A 25 -22.30 14.48 19.80
N GLU A 26 -23.51 14.76 20.30
CA GLU A 26 -24.43 15.72 19.67
C GLU A 26 -23.90 17.16 19.72
N LEU A 27 -23.26 17.57 20.82
CA LEU A 27 -22.65 18.90 20.94
C LEU A 27 -21.42 19.08 20.03
N ALA A 28 -20.68 18.01 19.73
CA ALA A 28 -19.53 18.06 18.83
C ALA A 28 -19.90 18.12 17.34
N LEU A 29 -21.09 17.68 16.95
CA LEU A 29 -21.55 17.65 15.56
C LEU A 29 -22.26 18.95 15.11
N LEU A 30 -22.80 19.72 16.06
CA LEU A 30 -23.45 21.01 15.80
C LEU A 30 -22.57 22.02 15.04
N PRO A 31 -21.29 22.25 15.41
CA PRO A 31 -20.43 23.16 14.63
C PRO A 31 -20.11 22.62 13.23
N LEU A 32 -20.03 21.29 13.03
CA LEU A 32 -19.76 20.68 11.72
C LEU A 32 -20.95 20.88 10.75
N LEU A 33 -22.18 20.72 11.25
CA LEU A 33 -23.41 20.94 10.49
C LEU A 33 -23.62 22.41 10.12
N LEU A 34 -23.25 23.35 11.00
CA LEU A 34 -23.28 24.78 10.67
C LEU A 34 -22.25 25.18 9.60
N THR A 35 -21.09 24.53 9.53
CA THR A 35 -20.11 24.80 8.46
C THR A 35 -20.54 24.27 7.09
N LEU A 36 -21.32 23.19 7.05
CA LEU A 36 -21.84 22.62 5.79
C LEU A 36 -22.99 23.46 5.19
N ALA A 37 -23.73 24.23 5.99
CA ALA A 37 -24.81 25.08 5.51
C ALA A 37 -24.34 26.35 4.78
N TRP A 38 -23.04 26.70 4.88
CA TRP A 38 -22.47 27.87 4.20
C TRP A 38 -21.73 27.55 2.90
N ALA A 39 -21.49 26.25 2.64
CA ALA A 39 -21.10 25.79 1.31
C ALA A 39 -22.37 25.70 0.46
N GLY A 40 -22.60 26.68 -0.40
CA GLY A 40 -23.67 26.62 -1.40
C GLY A 40 -23.63 25.31 -2.20
N PRO A 41 -24.74 24.93 -2.86
CA PRO A 41 -24.85 23.64 -3.53
C PRO A 41 -23.68 23.44 -4.52
N PRO A 42 -23.08 22.24 -4.58
CA PRO A 42 -22.06 21.96 -5.58
C PRO A 42 -22.67 22.20 -6.97
N LYS A 43 -21.99 23.00 -7.79
CA LYS A 43 -22.37 23.19 -9.19
C LYS A 43 -22.33 21.83 -9.88
N VAL A 44 -23.51 21.24 -10.08
CA VAL A 44 -23.69 20.08 -10.96
C VAL A 44 -23.52 20.61 -12.37
N CYS A 45 -22.40 20.29 -13.01
CA CYS A 45 -22.22 20.55 -14.43
C CYS A 45 -23.14 19.62 -15.22
N SER A 46 -24.11 20.20 -15.90
CA SER A 46 -24.88 19.52 -16.95
C SER A 46 -23.96 19.25 -18.16
N PRO A 47 -24.15 18.16 -18.93
CA PRO A 47 -23.16 17.67 -19.91
C PRO A 47 -22.84 18.62 -21.07
N ASP A 48 -23.66 19.65 -21.31
CA ASP A 48 -23.66 20.37 -22.59
C ASP A 48 -23.07 21.79 -22.55
N SER A 49 -22.39 22.21 -21.48
CA SER A 49 -21.87 23.59 -21.40
C SER A 49 -20.54 23.74 -20.65
N CYS A 50 -19.48 23.10 -21.16
CA CYS A 50 -18.12 23.58 -20.90
C CYS A 50 -17.66 24.47 -22.04
N SER A 51 -17.96 25.77 -21.93
CA SER A 51 -17.29 26.82 -22.69
C SER A 51 -15.90 27.02 -22.10
N SER A 52 -14.89 26.89 -22.96
CA SER A 52 -13.48 26.92 -22.63
C SER A 52 -12.97 28.35 -22.53
N ASP A 53 -13.04 28.96 -21.35
CA ASP A 53 -12.24 30.15 -21.06
C ASP A 53 -11.87 30.20 -19.57
N GLY A 54 -10.57 30.04 -19.29
CA GLY A 54 -9.93 30.55 -18.08
C GLY A 54 -9.90 29.65 -16.84
N MET A 55 -9.10 28.58 -16.87
CA MET A 55 -8.37 28.06 -15.68
C MET A 55 -7.29 27.06 -16.11
N SER A 56 -6.20 27.56 -16.70
CA SER A 56 -4.97 26.79 -16.95
C SER A 56 -4.00 27.02 -15.80
N LEU A 57 -4.11 26.25 -14.71
CA LEU A 57 -3.04 26.07 -13.73
C LEU A 57 -2.97 24.65 -13.13
N PHE A 58 -3.73 23.71 -13.70
CA PHE A 58 -3.46 22.28 -13.60
C PHE A 58 -3.54 21.69 -15.00
N GLN A 59 -2.57 22.09 -15.84
CA GLN A 59 -2.26 21.35 -17.04
C GLN A 59 -1.78 19.98 -16.57
N ARG A 60 -2.70 19.01 -16.51
CA ARG A 60 -2.37 17.59 -16.56
C ARG A 60 -1.41 17.50 -17.75
N ARG A 61 -0.10 17.33 -17.49
CA ARG A 61 0.83 16.87 -18.52
C ARG A 61 0.27 15.53 -18.94
N SER A 62 -0.60 15.52 -19.95
CA SER A 62 -0.63 14.45 -20.91
C SER A 62 0.81 14.37 -21.38
N HIS A 63 1.60 13.49 -20.76
CA HIS A 63 2.72 12.93 -21.49
C HIS A 63 2.09 12.47 -22.79
N GLN A 64 2.45 13.18 -23.85
CA GLN A 64 2.19 12.79 -25.21
C GLN A 64 2.85 11.42 -25.31
N THR A 65 2.07 10.37 -25.09
CA THR A 65 2.49 9.02 -25.46
C THR A 65 2.45 9.05 -26.97
N ASN A 66 3.51 9.57 -27.58
CA ASN A 66 3.83 9.21 -28.94
C ASN A 66 3.69 7.69 -28.97
N PRO A 67 2.90 7.10 -29.88
CA PRO A 67 2.85 5.66 -30.00
C PRO A 67 4.29 5.22 -30.21
N VAL A 68 4.87 4.59 -29.19
CA VAL A 68 6.19 4.00 -29.28
C VAL A 68 6.02 2.97 -30.39
N PRO A 69 6.72 3.13 -31.53
CA PRO A 69 6.61 2.15 -32.61
C PRO A 69 6.89 0.79 -32.00
N ALA A 70 6.02 -0.17 -32.30
CA ALA A 70 6.13 -1.54 -31.83
C ALA A 70 7.48 -2.11 -32.24
N LEU A 71 8.48 -1.96 -31.36
CA LEU A 71 9.75 -2.65 -31.43
C LEU A 71 9.48 -4.06 -30.93
N ALA A 72 9.01 -4.87 -31.86
CA ALA A 72 9.12 -6.31 -31.79
C ALA A 72 10.60 -6.69 -31.60
N GLU A 73 10.81 -7.77 -30.84
CA GLU A 73 12.07 -8.49 -30.55
C GLU A 73 12.90 -7.90 -29.38
N ASP A 74 12.64 -8.40 -28.16
CA ASP A 74 13.54 -8.56 -27.00
C ASP A 74 14.65 -7.51 -26.77
N VAL A 75 14.34 -6.22 -26.96
CA VAL A 75 15.17 -5.12 -26.48
C VAL A 75 14.65 -4.63 -25.13
N ASP A 76 15.30 -5.12 -24.08
CA ASP A 76 15.53 -4.46 -22.79
C ASP A 76 14.30 -4.02 -21.97
N ALA A 77 13.32 -4.91 -21.80
CA ALA A 77 12.26 -4.67 -20.82
C ALA A 77 12.85 -4.74 -19.38
N VAL A 78 13.05 -3.58 -18.74
CA VAL A 78 13.67 -3.44 -17.42
C VAL A 78 12.97 -4.33 -16.38
N HIS A 79 13.75 -5.13 -15.64
CA HIS A 79 13.24 -5.90 -14.50
C HIS A 79 13.32 -5.07 -13.22
N PHE A 80 12.17 -4.69 -12.68
CA PHE A 80 12.04 -3.98 -11.42
C PHE A 80 12.06 -4.97 -10.26
N ILE A 81 13.01 -4.82 -9.35
CA ILE A 81 13.12 -5.66 -8.15
C ILE A 81 13.09 -4.75 -6.93
N TYR A 82 12.18 -5.02 -5.99
CA TYR A 82 12.07 -4.24 -4.77
C TYR A 82 11.87 -5.13 -3.54
N THR A 83 12.27 -4.62 -2.38
CA THR A 83 12.21 -5.35 -1.11
C THR A 83 11.14 -4.78 -0.20
N VAL A 84 10.42 -5.67 0.46
CA VAL A 84 9.43 -5.36 1.49
C VAL A 84 9.65 -6.26 2.70
N GLY A 85 9.52 -5.70 3.89
CA GLY A 85 9.51 -6.43 5.14
C GLY A 85 8.14 -7.04 5.42
N CYS A 86 8.12 -8.04 6.29
CA CYS A 86 6.90 -8.73 6.69
C CYS A 86 6.06 -7.91 7.68
N ASN A 87 5.43 -6.84 7.21
CA ASN A 87 4.46 -6.08 7.99
C ASN A 87 3.37 -5.46 7.11
N HIS A 88 2.22 -5.19 7.72
CA HIS A 88 1.05 -4.67 7.01
C HIS A 88 1.29 -3.28 6.37
N TYR A 89 2.06 -2.42 7.04
CA TYR A 89 2.38 -1.09 6.50
C TYR A 89 3.16 -1.17 5.19
N GLN A 90 4.14 -2.06 5.11
CA GLN A 90 4.93 -2.28 3.89
C GLN A 90 4.12 -3.00 2.82
N LEU A 91 3.15 -3.86 3.19
CA LEU A 91 2.21 -4.41 2.21
C LEU A 91 1.41 -3.31 1.51
N VAL A 92 0.86 -2.34 2.25
CA VAL A 92 0.09 -1.24 1.64
C VAL A 92 0.94 -0.46 0.63
N GLN A 93 2.20 -0.17 0.98
CA GLN A 93 3.14 0.50 0.06
C GLN A 93 3.42 -0.34 -1.19
N ALA A 94 3.58 -1.65 -1.01
CA ALA A 94 3.87 -2.56 -2.11
C ALA A 94 2.68 -2.74 -3.05
N VAL A 95 1.46 -2.81 -2.52
CA VAL A 95 0.23 -2.89 -3.32
C VAL A 95 0.02 -1.62 -4.16
N VAL A 96 0.34 -0.45 -3.61
CA VAL A 96 0.32 0.81 -4.37
C VAL A 96 1.35 0.77 -5.50
N LEU A 97 2.58 0.32 -5.24
CA LEU A 97 3.59 0.18 -6.27
C LEU A 97 3.15 -0.77 -7.39
N ASP A 98 2.68 -1.97 -7.02
CA ASP A 98 2.16 -2.96 -7.97
C ASP A 98 1.05 -2.38 -8.87
N HIS A 99 0.09 -1.70 -8.25
CA HIS A 99 -1.01 -1.08 -8.99
C HIS A 99 -0.49 -0.02 -9.96
N THR A 100 0.33 0.92 -9.47
CA THR A 100 0.88 1.99 -10.31
C THR A 100 1.80 1.47 -11.42
N TRP A 101 2.53 0.38 -11.17
CA TRP A 101 3.37 -0.27 -12.17
C TRP A 101 2.54 -0.77 -13.36
N ARG A 102 1.37 -1.37 -13.10
CA ARG A 102 0.43 -1.79 -14.14
C ARG A 102 -0.22 -0.60 -14.85
N GLU A 103 -0.71 0.39 -14.11
CA GLU A 103 -1.38 1.56 -14.72
C GLU A 103 -0.42 2.40 -15.57
N ALA A 104 0.87 2.40 -15.24
CA ALA A 104 1.91 3.05 -16.05
C ALA A 104 2.24 2.29 -17.35
N GLY A 105 1.70 1.09 -17.55
CA GLY A 105 1.92 0.30 -18.77
C GLY A 105 3.35 -0.21 -18.92
N ASN A 106 4.04 -0.49 -17.80
CA ASN A 106 5.40 -1.01 -17.86
C ASN A 106 5.44 -2.36 -18.59
N ALA A 107 6.34 -2.49 -19.57
CA ALA A 107 6.53 -3.71 -20.34
C ALA A 107 7.41 -4.76 -19.63
N GLY A 108 8.17 -4.33 -18.62
CA GLY A 108 9.14 -5.13 -17.86
C GLY A 108 8.57 -6.25 -17.00
N ARG A 109 9.46 -6.89 -16.23
CA ARG A 109 9.11 -7.77 -15.12
C ARG A 109 9.09 -6.99 -13.80
N LEU A 110 8.28 -7.44 -12.85
CA LEU A 110 8.25 -6.90 -11.49
C LEU A 110 8.40 -8.04 -10.49
N THR A 111 9.39 -7.95 -9.60
CA THR A 111 9.57 -8.91 -8.51
C THR A 111 9.56 -8.24 -7.15
N ARG A 112 8.64 -8.69 -6.30
CA ARG A 112 8.55 -8.34 -4.90
C ARG A 112 9.35 -9.35 -4.07
N VAL A 113 10.39 -8.90 -3.39
CA VAL A 113 11.17 -9.71 -2.45
C VAL A 113 10.72 -9.42 -1.02
N VAL A 114 10.02 -10.37 -0.41
CA VAL A 114 9.53 -10.27 0.97
C VAL A 114 10.59 -10.79 1.94
N VAL A 115 10.90 -9.96 2.93
CA VAL A 115 11.97 -10.16 3.92
C VAL A 115 11.39 -10.46 5.29
N ASN A 116 11.93 -11.50 5.91
CA ASN A 116 11.67 -11.89 7.29
C ASN A 116 10.19 -12.17 7.62
N CYS A 117 9.56 -13.07 6.87
CA CYS A 117 8.28 -13.64 7.29
C CYS A 117 8.49 -14.99 7.98
N GLU A 118 8.24 -15.04 9.29
CA GLU A 118 8.23 -16.29 10.06
C GLU A 118 6.85 -16.97 10.00
N ASP A 119 5.78 -16.18 10.13
CA ASP A 119 4.41 -16.69 10.16
C ASP A 119 3.85 -16.97 8.75
N GLU A 120 3.22 -18.13 8.57
CA GLU A 120 2.55 -18.49 7.32
C GLU A 120 1.38 -17.57 6.99
N LYS A 121 0.65 -17.10 8.02
CA LYS A 121 -0.41 -16.10 7.85
C LYS A 121 0.12 -14.80 7.25
N SER A 122 1.29 -14.36 7.70
CA SER A 122 1.94 -13.15 7.20
C SER A 122 2.48 -13.36 5.78
N ARG A 123 3.00 -14.55 5.47
CA ARG A 123 3.36 -14.93 4.09
C ARG A 123 2.16 -14.85 3.14
N ALA A 124 1.05 -15.48 3.51
CA ALA A 124 -0.18 -15.47 2.72
C ALA A 124 -0.68 -14.04 2.47
N MET A 125 -0.68 -13.20 3.52
CA MET A 125 -1.06 -11.79 3.39
C MET A 125 -0.12 -11.02 2.45
N LEU A 126 1.19 -11.18 2.60
CA LEU A 126 2.20 -10.46 1.80
C LEU A 126 2.30 -10.96 0.35
N GLY A 127 1.79 -12.17 0.09
CA GLY A 127 1.63 -12.73 -1.25
C GLY A 127 0.51 -12.06 -2.05
N THR A 128 -0.42 -11.37 -1.40
CA THR A 128 -1.53 -10.70 -2.09
C THR A 128 -1.06 -9.49 -2.90
N SER A 129 -1.60 -9.35 -4.11
CA SER A 129 -1.28 -8.27 -5.03
C SER A 129 -2.43 -8.02 -6.01
N PRO A 130 -2.64 -6.77 -6.47
CA PRO A 130 -3.55 -6.49 -7.58
C PRO A 130 -3.05 -7.03 -8.93
N LEU A 131 -1.84 -7.60 -8.98
CA LEU A 131 -1.23 -8.23 -10.15
C LEU A 131 -1.31 -9.76 -10.10
N GLU A 132 -2.14 -10.31 -9.22
CA GLU A 132 -2.37 -11.75 -9.15
C GLU A 132 -2.83 -12.28 -10.51
N GLY A 133 -2.07 -13.23 -11.07
CA GLY A 133 -2.28 -13.80 -12.41
C GLY A 133 -1.50 -13.15 -13.54
N ASP A 134 -0.76 -12.05 -13.33
CA ASP A 134 0.16 -11.50 -14.35
C ASP A 134 1.46 -12.33 -14.37
N GLU A 135 1.79 -12.93 -15.52
CA GLU A 135 2.99 -13.77 -15.70
C GLU A 135 4.31 -13.01 -15.50
N ARG A 136 4.28 -11.67 -15.58
CA ARG A 136 5.46 -10.80 -15.40
C ARG A 136 5.67 -10.37 -13.96
N TYR A 137 4.74 -10.73 -13.06
CA TYR A 137 4.82 -10.42 -11.64
C TYR A 137 5.18 -11.68 -10.83
N ALA A 138 6.13 -11.54 -9.91
CA ALA A 138 6.51 -12.61 -9.00
C ALA A 138 6.72 -12.11 -7.57
N VAL A 139 6.37 -12.95 -6.60
CA VAL A 139 6.66 -12.72 -5.18
C VAL A 139 7.65 -13.78 -4.70
N PHE A 140 8.78 -13.34 -4.16
CA PHE A 140 9.80 -14.20 -3.57
C PHE A 140 9.89 -13.97 -2.07
N PHE A 141 9.81 -15.03 -1.28
CA PHE A 141 9.96 -14.95 0.17
C PHE A 141 11.36 -15.41 0.58
N SER A 142 12.15 -14.49 1.12
CA SER A 142 13.46 -14.82 1.69
C SER A 142 13.33 -15.38 3.12
N HIS A 143 14.35 -16.12 3.53
CA HIS A 143 14.44 -16.74 4.86
C HIS A 143 15.63 -16.19 5.65
N GLY A 144 15.57 -16.28 6.99
CA GLY A 144 16.68 -15.94 7.88
C GLY A 144 16.70 -14.47 8.30
N ASP A 145 16.87 -14.24 9.60
CA ASP A 145 16.73 -12.93 10.24
C ASP A 145 18.08 -12.25 10.57
N LEU A 146 19.13 -13.06 10.67
CA LEU A 146 20.49 -12.61 10.99
C LEU A 146 21.47 -13.17 9.97
N MET A 147 22.35 -12.30 9.48
CA MET A 147 23.45 -12.70 8.61
C MET A 147 24.79 -12.40 9.27
N GLU A 148 25.67 -13.38 9.22
CA GLU A 148 27.08 -13.21 9.58
C GLU A 148 27.75 -12.31 8.54
N VAL A 149 28.48 -11.30 9.02
CA VAL A 149 29.22 -10.39 8.15
C VAL A 149 30.40 -11.15 7.55
N PRO A 150 30.59 -11.13 6.21
CA PRO A 150 31.74 -11.81 5.59
C PRO A 150 33.06 -11.35 6.22
N GLY A 151 33.81 -12.28 6.81
CA GLY A 151 35.11 -12.01 7.45
C GLY A 151 35.06 -11.50 8.90
N LYS A 152 33.88 -11.39 9.52
CA LYS A 152 33.72 -11.10 10.95
C LYS A 152 32.72 -12.08 11.58
N LYS A 153 32.98 -12.54 12.80
CA LYS A 153 32.00 -13.34 13.58
C LYS A 153 30.85 -12.49 14.15
N ASP A 154 30.64 -11.30 13.58
CA ASP A 154 29.58 -10.40 13.99
C ASP A 154 28.37 -10.66 13.10
N HIS A 155 27.19 -10.69 13.72
CA HIS A 155 25.92 -10.72 13.01
C HIS A 155 25.40 -9.29 12.90
N TYR A 156 25.04 -8.84 11.70
CA TYR A 156 24.25 -7.63 11.59
C TYR A 156 22.78 -8.00 11.82
N PRO A 157 21.99 -7.23 12.61
CA PRO A 157 20.55 -7.37 12.67
C PRO A 157 20.02 -7.07 11.28
N ALA A 158 19.93 -8.12 10.47
CA ALA A 158 19.69 -8.02 9.06
C ALA A 158 18.21 -7.68 8.92
N ARG A 159 17.91 -6.37 8.92
CA ARG A 159 16.89 -5.83 8.03
C ARG A 159 17.36 -6.18 6.61
N GLY A 160 17.18 -7.45 6.25
CA GLY A 160 18.06 -8.26 5.39
C GLY A 160 17.90 -7.99 3.92
N ARG A 161 17.84 -6.73 3.52
CA ARG A 161 17.55 -6.35 2.13
C ARG A 161 18.65 -6.83 1.16
N PRO A 162 19.96 -6.70 1.45
CA PRO A 162 20.98 -7.28 0.58
C PRO A 162 20.94 -8.82 0.54
N TYR A 163 20.70 -9.46 1.68
CA TYR A 163 20.68 -10.93 1.78
C TYR A 163 19.47 -11.55 1.07
N ALA A 164 18.30 -10.93 1.20
CA ALA A 164 17.09 -11.38 0.52
C ALA A 164 17.22 -11.30 -1.00
N ILE A 165 17.85 -10.22 -1.52
CA ILE A 165 18.17 -10.10 -2.94
C ILE A 165 19.16 -11.19 -3.35
N MET A 166 20.18 -11.47 -2.54
CA MET A 166 21.11 -12.57 -2.84
C MET A 166 20.43 -13.94 -2.90
N GLN A 167 19.52 -14.25 -1.96
CA GLN A 167 18.72 -15.48 -2.01
C GLN A 167 17.88 -15.55 -3.28
N TRP A 168 17.22 -14.46 -3.63
CA TRP A 168 16.44 -14.36 -4.85
C TRP A 168 17.32 -14.58 -6.10
N MET A 169 18.48 -13.92 -6.19
CA MET A 169 19.40 -14.08 -7.33
C MET A 169 19.84 -15.54 -7.50
N LYS A 170 20.13 -16.25 -6.41
CA LYS A 170 20.49 -17.66 -6.45
C LYS A 170 19.33 -18.56 -6.91
N ALA A 171 18.11 -18.26 -6.45
CA ALA A 171 16.93 -19.06 -6.77
C ALA A 171 16.40 -18.80 -8.18
N ALA A 172 16.30 -17.53 -8.59
CA ALA A 172 15.74 -17.11 -9.86
C ALA A 172 16.76 -17.15 -11.00
N SER A 173 18.06 -16.97 -10.72
CA SER A 173 19.14 -16.90 -11.71
C SER A 173 18.80 -15.99 -12.91
N PRO A 174 18.48 -14.70 -12.67
CA PRO A 174 18.17 -13.75 -13.75
C PRO A 174 19.35 -13.65 -14.72
N ARG A 175 19.04 -13.53 -16.02
CA ARG A 175 20.02 -13.48 -17.12
C ARG A 175 20.13 -12.11 -17.76
N GLU A 176 19.24 -11.20 -17.39
CA GLU A 176 19.16 -9.84 -17.88
C GLU A 176 20.41 -9.04 -17.47
N PRO A 177 20.88 -8.11 -18.33
CA PRO A 177 21.99 -7.24 -17.97
C PRO A 177 21.59 -6.30 -16.82
N VAL A 178 22.48 -6.18 -15.82
CA VAL A 178 22.27 -5.27 -14.69
C VAL A 178 22.65 -3.84 -15.12
N VAL A 179 21.65 -2.96 -15.17
CA VAL A 179 21.84 -1.52 -15.41
C VAL A 179 21.82 -0.83 -14.05
N ALA A 180 22.92 -0.18 -13.67
CA ALA A 180 23.12 0.48 -12.38
C ALA A 180 23.11 2.01 -12.52
#